data_AF-A0A5M9WYK2-F1
#
_entry.id   AF-A0A5M9WYK2-F1
#
_cell.length_a   1.000
_cell.length_b   1.000
_cell.length_c   1.000
_cell.angle_alpha   90.00
_cell.angle_beta   90.00
_cell.angle_gamma   90.00
#
_symmetry.space_group_name_H-M   'P 1'
#
loop_
_entity.id
_entity.type
_entity.pdbx_description
1 polymer ?
#
loop_
_entity_poly.entity_id
_entity_poly.type
_entity_poly.pdbx_seq_one_letter_code
_entity_poly.pdbx_strand_id
1 'polypeptide(L)'
;MEEDNGLIQQLSDWCEELLLRGLSQFSIRDTQLLEQLDTNAQRMQMHFLHELVSGVLEAGRKVALGEGQEEQLLNQYCRLSQYVQLSVQSQT
;
A
#
# COMPACT_ATOMS: atom_id res chain seq x y z
N MET A 1 -9.71 13.46 11.13
CA MET A 1 -10.96 12.80 10.72
C MET A 1 -11.17 12.86 9.20
N GLU A 2 -11.31 14.04 8.56
CA GLU A 2 -11.44 14.08 7.09
C GLU A 2 -10.13 13.74 6.36
N GLU A 3 -8.98 14.14 6.90
CA GLU A 3 -7.66 13.83 6.31
C GLU A 3 -7.31 12.34 6.38
N ASP A 4 -7.65 11.65 7.48
CA ASP A 4 -7.45 10.19 7.67
C ASP A 4 -8.25 9.39 6.64
N ASN A 5 -9.49 9.83 6.36
CA ASN A 5 -10.35 9.19 5.36
C ASN A 5 -9.78 9.33 3.94
N GLY A 6 -9.17 10.48 3.61
CA GLY A 6 -8.56 10.69 2.30
C GLY A 6 -7.40 9.73 2.03
N LEU A 7 -6.57 9.46 3.04
CA LEU A 7 -5.43 8.55 2.91
C LEU A 7 -5.87 7.09 2.75
N ILE A 8 -6.81 6.63 3.58
CA ILE A 8 -7.33 5.26 3.51
C ILE A 8 -8.05 5.03 2.17
N GLN A 9 -8.81 6.01 1.67
CA GLN A 9 -9.45 5.89 0.36
C GLN A 9 -8.42 5.80 -0.78
N GLN A 10 -7.38 6.64 -0.79
CA GLN A 10 -6.33 6.57 -1.81
C GLN A 10 -5.59 5.23 -1.81
N LEU A 11 -5.34 4.65 -0.62
CA LEU A 11 -4.78 3.31 -0.52
C LEU A 11 -5.76 2.23 -1.00
N SER A 12 -7.06 2.40 -0.77
CA SER A 12 -8.09 1.46 -1.26
C SER A 12 -8.13 1.46 -2.78
N ASP A 13 -8.20 2.64 -3.39
CA ASP A 13 -8.21 2.81 -4.84
C ASP A 13 -6.94 2.21 -5.46
N TRP A 14 -5.78 2.45 -4.86
CA TRP A 14 -4.53 1.83 -5.29
C TRP A 14 -4.52 0.30 -5.15
N CYS A 15 -5.05 -0.23 -4.04
CA CYS A 15 -5.15 -1.68 -3.85
C CYS A 15 -6.02 -2.32 -4.92
N GLU A 16 -7.15 -1.70 -5.26
CA GLU A 16 -8.07 -2.16 -6.30
C GLU A 16 -7.45 -2.06 -7.70
N GLU A 17 -6.80 -0.94 -8.04
CA GLU A 17 -6.13 -0.78 -9.34
C GLU A 17 -5.03 -1.83 -9.52
N LEU A 18 -4.20 -2.05 -8.50
CA LEU A 18 -3.13 -3.05 -8.58
C LEU A 18 -3.69 -4.48 -8.66
N LEU A 19 -4.81 -4.77 -7.98
CA LEU A 19 -5.47 -6.07 -8.11
C LEU A 19 -5.91 -6.33 -9.55
N LEU A 20 -6.50 -5.32 -10.20
CA LEU A 20 -6.99 -5.40 -11.56
C LEU A 20 -5.86 -5.50 -12.59
N ARG A 21 -4.75 -4.78 -12.38
CA ARG A 21 -3.54 -4.88 -13.22
C ARG A 21 -2.77 -6.18 -12.98
N GLY A 22 -2.82 -6.71 -11.76
CA GLY A 22 -2.00 -7.83 -11.29
C GLY A 22 -0.63 -7.36 -10.78
N LEU A 23 -0.12 -8.06 -9.75
CA LEU A 23 1.14 -7.69 -9.07
C LEU A 23 2.37 -7.70 -9.96
N SER A 24 2.40 -8.51 -11.02
CA SER A 24 3.49 -8.53 -12.00
C SER A 24 3.63 -7.19 -12.76
N GLN A 25 2.61 -6.33 -12.70
CA GLN A 25 2.65 -4.98 -13.25
C GLN A 25 3.03 -3.92 -12.20
N PHE A 26 3.47 -4.30 -11.00
CA PHE A 26 3.96 -3.34 -10.00
C PHE A 26 5.11 -2.52 -10.58
N SER A 27 5.03 -1.20 -10.45
CA SER A 27 5.89 -0.27 -11.16
C SER A 27 6.54 0.78 -10.26
N ILE A 28 7.47 1.53 -10.83
CA ILE A 28 8.08 2.70 -10.17
C ILE A 28 7.02 3.74 -9.80
N ARG A 29 5.95 3.88 -10.59
CA ARG A 29 4.85 4.81 -10.29
C ARG A 29 4.11 4.40 -9.01
N ASP A 30 3.90 3.09 -8.82
CA ASP A 30 3.29 2.55 -7.61
C ASP A 30 4.19 2.83 -6.40
N THR A 31 5.50 2.69 -6.57
CA THR A 31 6.49 3.03 -5.52
C THR A 31 6.41 4.51 -5.12
N GLN A 32 6.38 5.42 -6.08
CA GLN A 32 6.31 6.86 -5.82
C GLN A 32 5.02 7.25 -5.09
N LEU A 33 3.89 6.68 -5.50
CA LEU A 33 2.61 6.92 -4.83
C LEU A 33 2.65 6.40 -3.38
N LEU A 34 3.13 5.17 -3.18
CA LEU A 34 3.23 4.58 -1.85
C LEU A 34 4.18 5.35 -0.94
N GLU A 35 5.28 5.92 -1.43
CA GLU A 35 6.17 6.79 -0.64
C GLU A 35 5.46 8.06 -0.13
N GLN A 36 4.62 8.65 -0.97
CA GLN A 36 3.82 9.82 -0.58
C GLN A 36 2.79 9.44 0.49
N LEU A 37 2.10 8.31 0.30
CA LEU A 37 1.11 7.78 1.25
C LEU A 37 1.76 7.38 2.58
N ASP A 38 2.94 6.77 2.54
CA ASP A 38 3.73 6.39 3.71
C ASP A 38 4.12 7.61 4.55
N THR A 39 4.61 8.66 3.88
CA THR A 39 4.96 9.92 4.53
C THR A 39 3.74 10.56 5.20
N ASN A 40 2.58 10.52 4.55
CA ASN A 40 1.34 11.04 5.12
C ASN A 40 0.90 10.20 6.33
N ALA A 41 0.93 8.87 6.24
CA ALA A 41 0.61 7.97 7.34
C ALA A 41 1.51 8.23 8.57
N GLN A 42 2.80 8.49 8.35
CA GLN A 42 3.74 8.85 9.41
C GLN A 42 3.38 10.20 10.06
N ARG A 43 3.05 11.24 9.28
CA ARG A 43 2.62 12.56 9.82
C ARG A 43 1.36 12.45 10.68
N MET A 44 0.47 11.53 10.32
CA MET A 44 -0.81 11.29 10.98
C MET A 44 -0.70 10.29 12.15
N GLN A 45 0.52 9.87 12.50
CA GLN A 45 0.82 8.92 13.57
C GLN A 45 0.14 7.54 13.39
N MET A 46 -0.16 7.17 12.13
CA MET A 46 -0.72 5.87 11.78
C MET A 46 0.38 4.82 11.67
N HIS A 47 1.05 4.52 12.79
CA HIS A 47 2.27 3.70 12.82
C HIS A 47 2.11 2.32 12.17
N PHE A 48 1.01 1.62 12.45
CA PHE A 48 0.79 0.31 11.86
C PHE A 48 0.57 0.38 10.34
N LEU A 49 -0.10 1.42 9.86
CA LEU A 49 -0.28 1.62 8.43
C LEU A 49 1.05 1.95 7.73
N HIS A 50 1.86 2.80 8.34
CA HIS A 50 3.23 3.08 7.89
C HIS A 50 4.05 1.79 7.77
N GLU A 51 3.99 0.89 8.76
CA GLU A 51 4.67 -0.41 8.68
C GLU A 51 4.19 -1.27 7.50
N LEU A 52 2.87 -1.29 7.25
CA LEU A 52 2.29 -2.04 6.14
C LEU A 52 2.72 -1.48 4.77
N VAL A 53 2.64 -0.15 4.60
CA VAL A 53 3.03 0.52 3.35
C VAL A 53 4.54 0.38 3.12
N SER A 54 5.36 0.54 4.16
CA SER A 54 6.80 0.33 4.10
C SER A 54 7.17 -1.10 3.70
N GLY A 55 6.45 -2.11 4.19
CA GLY A 55 6.65 -3.51 3.79
C GLY A 55 6.39 -3.74 2.30
N VAL A 56 5.34 -3.13 1.75
CA VAL A 56 5.05 -3.19 0.30
C VAL A 56 6.12 -2.44 -0.50
N LEU A 57 6.55 -1.27 -0.04
CA LEU A 57 7.62 -0.49 -0.69
C LEU A 57 8.93 -1.27 -0.77
N GLU A 58 9.35 -1.91 0.31
CA GLU A 58 10.60 -2.68 0.33
C GLU A 58 10.53 -3.87 -0.63
N ALA A 59 9.44 -4.66 -0.56
CA ALA A 59 9.25 -5.81 -1.44
C ALA A 59 9.11 -5.39 -2.91
N GLY A 60 8.32 -4.34 -3.17
CA GLY A 60 8.00 -3.83 -4.50
C GLY A 60 9.23 -3.27 -5.22
N ARG A 61 10.09 -2.53 -4.51
CA ARG A 61 11.37 -2.04 -5.07
C ARG A 61 12.28 -3.19 -5.49
N LYS A 62 12.40 -4.24 -4.66
CA LYS A 62 13.22 -5.42 -5.02
C LYS A 62 12.66 -6.13 -6.25
N VAL A 63 11.33 -6.32 -6.32
CA VAL A 63 10.67 -6.93 -7.49
C VAL A 63 10.88 -6.08 -8.74
N ALA A 64 10.71 -4.76 -8.65
CA ALA A 64 10.91 -3.84 -9.78
C ALA A 64 12.35 -3.82 -10.32
N LEU A 65 13.34 -4.12 -9.47
CA LEU A 65 14.75 -4.27 -9.86
C LEU A 65 15.11 -5.68 -10.36
N GLY A 66 14.16 -6.63 -10.32
CA GLY A 66 14.39 -8.03 -10.69
C GLY A 66 15.11 -8.86 -9.62
N GLU A 67 15.28 -8.33 -8.41
CA GLU A 67 15.99 -8.96 -7.30
C GLU A 67 15.04 -9.52 -6.21
N GLY A 68 13.75 -9.22 -6.32
CA GLY A 68 12.73 -9.56 -5.34
C GLY A 68 11.93 -10.82 -5.67
N GLN A 69 11.29 -11.38 -4.66
CA GLN A 69 10.36 -12.50 -4.80
C GLN A 69 8.93 -11.97 -4.89
N GLU A 70 8.22 -12.26 -5.99
CA GLU A 70 6.81 -11.83 -6.16
C GLU A 70 5.90 -12.32 -5.02
N GLU A 71 6.16 -13.50 -4.47
CA GLU A 71 5.42 -14.04 -3.32
C GLU A 71 5.56 -13.17 -2.07
N GLN A 72 6.73 -12.55 -1.84
CA GLN A 72 6.91 -11.62 -0.73
C GLN A 72 6.09 -10.35 -0.95
N LEU A 73 6.10 -9.80 -2.17
CA LEU A 73 5.27 -8.65 -2.52
C LEU A 73 3.78 -8.97 -2.36
N LEU A 74 3.34 -10.15 -2.80
CA LEU A 74 1.96 -10.62 -2.62
C LEU A 74 1.56 -10.66 -1.15
N ASN A 75 2.41 -11.24 -0.30
CA ASN A 75 2.12 -11.29 1.13
C ASN A 75 1.98 -9.90 1.76
N GLN A 76 2.88 -8.96 1.44
CA GLN A 76 2.80 -7.59 1.98
C GLN A 76 1.59 -6.84 1.43
N TYR A 77 1.33 -6.97 0.13
CA TYR A 77 0.15 -6.40 -0.53
C TYR A 77 -1.14 -6.89 0.14
N CYS A 78 -1.31 -8.21 0.35
CA CYS A 78 -2.50 -8.76 0.97
C CYS A 78 -2.72 -8.21 2.39
N ARG A 79 -1.66 -8.07 3.19
CA ARG A 79 -1.77 -7.50 4.55
C ARG A 79 -2.23 -6.04 4.51
N LEU A 80 -1.66 -5.23 3.60
CA LEU A 80 -2.06 -3.84 3.41
C LEU A 80 -3.52 -3.75 2.95
N SER A 81 -3.90 -4.51 1.92
CA SER A 81 -5.27 -4.50 1.39
C SER A 81 -6.30 -4.92 2.45
N GLN A 82 -6.00 -5.93 3.27
CA GLN A 82 -6.88 -6.34 4.37
C GLN A 82 -7.08 -5.22 5.40
N TYR A 83 -5.98 -4.57 5.82
CA TYR A 83 -6.06 -3.46 6.76
C TYR A 83 -6.88 -2.30 6.20
N VAL A 84 -6.65 -1.92 4.95
CA VAL A 84 -7.36 -0.84 4.27
C VAL A 84 -8.85 -1.15 4.15
N GLN A 85 -9.21 -2.37 3.72
CA GLN A 85 -10.61 -2.80 3.60
C GLN A 85 -11.34 -2.79 4.95
N LEU A 86 -10.69 -3.29 6.02
CA LEU A 86 -11.25 -3.21 7.38
C LEU A 86 -11.44 -1.75 7.84
N SER A 87 -10.50 -0.87 7.48
CA SER A 87 -10.56 0.54 7.83
C SER A 87 -11.70 1.26 7.12
N VAL A 88 -11.93 0.98 5.83
CA VAL A 88 -13.06 1.51 5.04
C VAL A 88 -14.39 1.03 5.63
N GLN A 89 -14.53 -0.27 5.91
CA GLN A 89 -15.76 -0.84 6.48
C GLN A 89 -16.08 -0.26 7.86
N SER A 90 -15.06 0.01 8.67
CA SER A 90 -15.24 0.59 10.02
C SER A 90 -15.71 2.05 9.98
N GLN A 91 -15.67 2.71 8.81
CA GLN A 91 -16.14 4.09 8.62
C GLN A 91 -17.59 4.15 8.14
N THR A 92 -18.23 3.01 7.83
CA THR A 92 -19.62 2.89 7.37
C THR A 92 -20.57 2.62 8.53
#